data_AF-A0A0P9EVQ8-F1
#
_entry.id   AF-A0A0P9EVQ8-F1
#
_cell.length_a   1.000
_cell.length_b   1.000
_cell.length_c   1.000
_cell.angle_alpha   90.00
_cell.angle_beta   90.00
_cell.angle_gamma   90.00
#
_symmetry.space_group_name_H-M   'P 1'
#
loop_
_entity.id
_entity.type
_entity.pdbx_description
1 polymer ?
#
loop_
_entity_poly.entity_id
_entity_poly.type
_entity_poly.pdbx_seq_one_letter_code
_entity_poly.pdbx_strand_id
1 'polypeptide(L)'
;HCGAAEANDDPEAHLTASTALEQAGGLARGGDYRTAVRYLYLSALLRLDERNILRYDRALTNREYLERVRENPALRAQLGAVVETFDRVWYGHLPLDAATFANYERQVEKLRSENF
;
A
#
# COMPACT_ATOMS: atom_id res chain seq x y z
N HIS A 1 25.12 -13.81 30.28
CA HIS A 1 24.84 -12.49 29.71
C HIS A 1 24.86 -12.69 28.20
N CYS A 2 23.70 -12.97 27.59
CA CYS A 2 23.59 -13.26 26.15
C CYS A 2 22.91 -12.09 25.46
N GLY A 3 23.43 -11.77 24.28
CA GLY A 3 23.33 -10.47 23.62
C GLY A 3 21.91 -10.01 23.30
N ALA A 4 21.72 -8.70 23.46
CA ALA A 4 20.66 -7.97 22.81
C ALA A 4 20.81 -8.18 21.29
N ALA A 5 19.90 -8.94 20.71
CA ALA A 5 19.71 -8.93 19.27
C ALA A 5 19.20 -7.53 18.93
N GLU A 6 20.05 -6.74 18.29
CA GLU A 6 19.67 -5.50 17.62
C GLU A 6 18.68 -5.89 16.52
N ALA A 7 17.41 -5.91 16.88
CA ALA A 7 16.31 -6.01 15.94
C ALA A 7 16.47 -4.82 15.01
N ASN A 8 16.73 -5.10 13.73
CA ASN A 8 16.70 -4.10 12.68
C ASN A 8 15.40 -3.29 12.84
N ASP A 9 15.53 -2.02 13.25
CA ASP A 9 14.44 -1.06 13.45
C ASP A 9 13.92 -0.60 12.08
N ASP A 10 13.58 -1.55 11.22
CA ASP A 10 12.86 -1.31 9.98
C ASP A 10 11.38 -1.49 10.32
N PRO A 11 10.61 -0.39 10.51
CA PRO A 11 9.20 -0.46 10.88
C PRO A 11 8.33 -1.15 9.81
N GLU A 12 8.90 -1.43 8.63
CA GLU A 12 8.24 -2.09 7.50
C GLU A 12 8.58 -3.60 7.44
N ALA A 13 9.60 -4.10 8.17
CA ALA A 13 10.10 -5.47 8.08
C ALA A 13 9.15 -6.55 8.65
N HIS A 14 8.26 -6.17 9.56
CA HIS A 14 7.21 -7.05 10.10
C HIS A 14 5.80 -6.49 9.87
N LEU A 15 5.65 -5.61 8.87
CA LEU A 15 4.38 -4.98 8.58
C LEU A 15 3.41 -6.01 7.97
N THR A 16 2.24 -6.15 8.59
CA THR A 16 1.12 -6.95 8.03
C THR A 16 0.12 -6.06 7.32
N ALA A 17 -0.73 -6.64 6.47
CA ALA A 17 -1.77 -5.88 5.77
C ALA A 17 -2.76 -5.18 6.73
N SER A 18 -2.97 -5.77 7.90
CA SER A 18 -3.84 -5.24 8.96
C SER A 18 -3.16 -4.09 9.69
N THR A 19 -1.93 -4.28 10.16
CA THR A 19 -1.19 -3.22 10.87
C THR A 19 -0.95 -2.00 9.98
N ALA A 20 -0.59 -2.21 8.71
CA ALA A 20 -0.44 -1.13 7.75
C ALA A 20 -1.71 -0.29 7.57
N LEU A 21 -2.89 -0.94 7.57
CA LEU A 21 -4.18 -0.26 7.45
C LEU A 21 -4.47 0.60 8.69
N GLU A 22 -4.21 0.05 9.87
CA GLU A 22 -4.41 0.79 11.13
C GLU A 22 -3.49 2.01 11.21
N GLN A 23 -2.22 1.86 10.82
CA GLN A 23 -1.27 2.98 10.75
C GLN A 23 -1.73 4.06 9.76
N ALA A 24 -2.20 3.66 8.56
CA ALA A 24 -2.74 4.60 7.58
C ALA A 24 -3.90 5.42 8.16
N GLY A 25 -4.85 4.76 8.84
CA GLY A 25 -5.99 5.43 9.47
C GLY A 25 -5.58 6.35 10.62
N GLY A 26 -4.55 6.01 11.40
CA GLY A 26 -3.99 6.87 12.44
C GLY A 26 -3.36 8.14 11.87
N LEU A 27 -2.52 7.99 10.84
CA LEU A 27 -1.84 9.08 10.15
C LEU A 27 -2.84 10.04 9.47
N ALA A 28 -3.86 9.49 8.81
CA ALA A 28 -4.90 10.30 8.18
C ALA A 28 -5.68 11.15 9.19
N ARG A 29 -6.00 10.60 10.38
CA ARG A 29 -6.62 11.37 11.47
C ARG A 29 -5.72 12.48 12.01
N GLY A 30 -4.41 12.28 11.97
CA GLY A 30 -3.41 13.30 12.30
C GLY A 30 -3.21 14.37 11.23
N GLY A 31 -3.86 14.26 10.07
CA GLY A 31 -3.67 15.14 8.91
C GLY A 31 -2.45 14.77 8.05
N ASP A 32 -1.77 13.68 8.37
CA ASP A 32 -0.58 13.21 7.68
C ASP A 32 -0.94 12.29 6.50
N TYR A 33 -1.76 12.83 5.59
CA TYR A 33 -2.34 12.07 4.49
C TYR A 33 -1.27 11.44 3.59
N ARG A 34 -0.10 12.10 3.43
CA ARG A 34 0.96 11.63 2.53
C ARG A 34 1.53 10.31 3.01
N THR A 35 1.81 10.25 4.30
CA THR A 35 2.28 9.04 4.96
C THR A 35 1.15 8.00 5.03
N ALA A 36 -0.09 8.44 5.29
CA ALA A 36 -1.25 7.57 5.29
C ALA A 36 -1.46 6.84 3.95
N VAL A 37 -1.35 7.54 2.81
CA VAL A 37 -1.44 6.97 1.46
C VAL A 37 -0.38 5.90 1.24
N ARG A 38 0.87 6.13 1.69
CA ARG A 38 1.94 5.14 1.60
C ARG A 38 1.62 3.87 2.37
N TYR A 39 1.20 3.99 3.63
CA TYR A 39 0.83 2.82 4.45
C TYR A 39 -0.39 2.11 3.88
N LEU A 40 -1.36 2.84 3.34
CA LEU A 40 -2.55 2.27 2.72
C LEU A 40 -2.18 1.48 1.45
N TYR A 41 -1.27 1.99 0.63
CA TYR A 41 -0.73 1.26 -0.51
C TYR A 41 -0.01 -0.03 -0.10
N LEU A 42 0.89 0.06 0.89
CA LEU A 42 1.59 -1.10 1.44
C LEU A 42 0.61 -2.15 1.96
N SER A 43 -0.44 -1.71 2.64
CA SER A 43 -1.49 -2.57 3.16
C SER A 43 -2.16 -3.41 2.06
N ALA A 44 -2.31 -2.86 0.85
CA ALA A 44 -2.88 -3.57 -0.29
C ALA A 44 -1.90 -4.62 -0.85
N LEU A 45 -0.64 -4.23 -1.02
CA LEU A 45 0.41 -5.14 -1.53
C LEU A 45 0.63 -6.31 -0.56
N LEU A 46 0.75 -6.02 0.74
CA LEU A 46 0.87 -7.02 1.78
C LEU A 46 -0.35 -7.95 1.82
N ARG A 47 -1.56 -7.43 1.57
CA ARG A 47 -2.76 -8.26 1.51
C ARG A 47 -2.71 -9.25 0.35
N LEU A 48 -2.19 -8.83 -0.80
CA LEU A 48 -1.99 -9.70 -1.96
C LEU A 48 -0.88 -10.72 -1.72
N ASP A 49 0.17 -10.36 -0.97
CA ASP A 49 1.26 -11.23 -0.54
C ASP A 49 0.78 -12.30 0.45
N GLU A 50 0.02 -11.91 1.48
CA GLU A 50 -0.62 -12.82 2.43
C GLU A 50 -1.54 -13.84 1.74
N ARG A 51 -2.18 -13.45 0.63
CA ARG A 51 -3.03 -14.31 -0.19
C ARG A 51 -2.25 -15.12 -1.24
N ASN A 52 -0.93 -15.00 -1.29
CA ASN A 52 -0.05 -15.61 -2.29
C ASN A 52 -0.36 -15.23 -3.75
N ILE A 53 -1.06 -14.11 -3.96
CA ILE A 53 -1.43 -13.61 -5.31
C ILE A 53 -0.25 -12.86 -5.94
N LEU A 54 0.48 -12.09 -5.13
CA LEU A 54 1.61 -11.29 -5.57
C LEU A 54 2.62 -11.15 -4.44
N ARG A 55 3.90 -11.38 -4.72
CA ARG A 55 4.96 -11.17 -3.74
C ARG A 55 5.29 -9.68 -3.55
N TYR A 56 5.17 -9.18 -2.32
CA TYR A 56 5.61 -7.84 -1.96
C TYR A 56 7.14 -7.78 -1.96
N ASP A 57 7.68 -6.79 -2.67
CA ASP A 57 9.11 -6.55 -2.77
C ASP A 57 9.38 -5.05 -2.97
N ARG A 58 10.02 -4.43 -1.96
CA ARG A 58 10.33 -2.99 -1.94
C ARG A 58 11.28 -2.53 -3.05
N ALA A 59 12.03 -3.45 -3.66
CA ALA A 59 12.94 -3.11 -4.76
C ALA A 59 12.18 -2.93 -6.09
N LEU A 60 10.94 -3.41 -6.17
CA LEU A 60 10.12 -3.27 -7.37
C LEU A 60 9.53 -1.89 -7.52
N THR A 61 9.49 -1.45 -8.76
CA THR A 61 8.72 -0.27 -9.15
C THR A 61 7.23 -0.58 -9.25
N ASN A 62 6.39 0.45 -9.13
CA ASN A 62 4.93 0.32 -9.32
C ASN A 62 4.56 -0.35 -10.66
N ARG A 63 5.34 -0.09 -11.72
CA ARG A 63 5.13 -0.69 -13.03
C ARG A 63 5.44 -2.19 -13.03
N GLU A 64 6.49 -2.62 -12.32
CA GLU A 64 6.81 -4.04 -12.19
C GLU A 64 5.74 -4.82 -11.44
N TYR A 65 5.11 -4.21 -10.42
CA TYR A 65 3.93 -4.79 -9.77
C TYR A 65 2.80 -5.05 -10.77
N LEU A 66 2.50 -4.10 -11.66
CA LEU A 66 1.48 -4.26 -12.70
C LEU A 66 1.82 -5.35 -13.73
N GLU A 67 3.11 -5.50 -14.05
CA GLU A 67 3.59 -6.57 -14.94
C GLU A 67 3.48 -7.95 -14.29
N ARG A 68 3.66 -8.06 -12.98
CA ARG A 68 3.49 -9.33 -12.24
C ARG A 68 2.05 -9.80 -12.19
N VAL A 69 1.09 -8.88 -12.16
CA VAL A 69 -0.35 -9.21 -12.18
C VAL A 69 -0.94 -9.21 -13.60
N ARG A 70 -0.11 -9.19 -14.64
CA ARG A 70 -0.57 -9.09 -16.04
C ARG A 70 -1.51 -10.23 -16.46
N GLU A 71 -1.35 -11.40 -15.86
CA GLU A 71 -2.16 -12.59 -16.17
C GLU A 71 -3.59 -12.46 -15.60
N ASN A 72 -3.79 -11.55 -14.65
CA ASN A 72 -5.08 -11.23 -14.03
C ASN A 72 -5.52 -9.80 -14.43
N PRO A 73 -6.22 -9.62 -15.58
CA PRO A 73 -6.58 -8.30 -16.08
C PRO A 73 -7.44 -7.50 -15.10
N ALA A 74 -8.31 -8.16 -14.32
CA ALA A 74 -9.12 -7.51 -13.29
C ALA A 74 -8.24 -6.94 -12.14
N LEU A 75 -7.29 -7.74 -11.65
CA LEU A 75 -6.33 -7.30 -10.63
C LEU A 75 -5.43 -6.19 -11.15
N ARG A 76 -4.92 -6.33 -12.38
CA ARG A 76 -4.10 -5.30 -13.04
C ARG A 76 -4.83 -3.97 -13.17
N ALA A 77 -6.10 -3.98 -13.55
CA ALA A 77 -6.90 -2.77 -13.67
C ALA A 77 -7.07 -2.06 -12.32
N GLN A 78 -7.35 -2.82 -11.26
CA GLN A 78 -7.54 -2.26 -9.91
C GLN A 78 -6.23 -1.77 -9.30
N LEU A 79 -5.17 -2.58 -9.38
CA LEU A 79 -3.84 -2.18 -8.93
C LEU A 79 -3.34 -0.98 -9.74
N GLY A 80 -3.66 -0.92 -11.04
CA GLY A 80 -3.36 0.21 -11.92
C GLY A 80 -3.98 1.52 -11.43
N ALA A 81 -5.27 1.51 -11.08
CA ALA A 81 -5.95 2.70 -10.56
C ALA A 81 -5.35 3.19 -9.22
N VAL A 82 -4.98 2.25 -8.35
CA VAL A 82 -4.29 2.54 -7.09
C VAL A 82 -2.89 3.13 -7.35
N VAL A 83 -2.11 2.52 -8.24
CA VAL A 83 -0.78 2.99 -8.62
C VAL A 83 -0.84 4.38 -9.25
N GLU A 84 -1.77 4.63 -10.16
CA GLU A 84 -1.92 5.94 -10.80
C GLU A 84 -2.27 7.04 -9.79
N THR A 85 -3.15 6.74 -8.83
CA THR A 85 -3.49 7.71 -7.77
C THR A 85 -2.27 7.94 -6.88
N PHE A 86 -1.55 6.89 -6.50
CA PHE A 86 -0.32 7.01 -5.71
C PHE A 86 0.74 7.86 -6.42
N ASP A 87 0.96 7.60 -7.71
CA ASP A 87 1.93 8.34 -8.54
C ASP A 87 1.56 9.82 -8.64
N ARG A 88 0.27 10.13 -8.86
CA ARG A 88 -0.24 11.51 -8.85
C ARG A 88 -0.09 12.21 -7.50
N VAL A 89 -0.14 11.48 -6.40
CA VAL A 89 0.04 12.03 -5.05
C VAL A 89 1.52 12.23 -4.72
N TRP A 90 2.38 11.33 -5.20
CA TRP A 90 3.80 11.34 -4.90
C TRP A 90 4.59 12.28 -5.81
N TYR A 91 4.25 12.31 -7.09
CA TYR A 91 4.88 13.13 -8.13
C TYR A 91 4.06 14.36 -8.50
N GLY A 92 2.73 14.29 -8.41
CA GLY A 92 1.89 15.47 -8.56
C GLY A 92 1.96 16.29 -7.28
N HIS A 93 2.22 17.58 -7.42
CA HIS A 93 2.05 18.58 -6.34
C HIS A 93 0.55 18.78 -5.99
N LEU A 94 -0.26 17.72 -6.04
CA LEU A 94 -1.67 17.80 -5.68
C LEU A 94 -1.76 18.00 -4.16
N PRO A 95 -2.53 18.97 -3.67
CA PRO A 95 -2.81 19.05 -2.25
C PRO A 95 -3.51 17.75 -1.85
N LEU A 96 -2.94 17.10 -0.85
CA LEU A 96 -3.47 15.85 -0.35
C LEU A 96 -4.54 16.16 0.69
N ASP A 97 -5.75 16.39 0.20
CA ASP A 97 -6.90 16.66 1.04
C ASP A 97 -7.61 15.37 1.48
N ALA A 98 -8.43 15.49 2.53
CA ALA A 98 -9.25 14.39 3.04
C ALA A 98 -10.11 13.73 1.94
N ALA A 99 -10.57 14.51 0.96
CA ALA A 99 -11.34 13.99 -0.17
C ALA A 99 -10.53 13.06 -1.08
N THR A 100 -9.28 13.44 -1.39
CA THR A 100 -8.35 12.63 -2.18
C THR A 100 -7.98 11.36 -1.43
N PHE A 101 -7.69 11.48 -0.13
CA PHE A 101 -7.41 10.33 0.74
C PHE A 101 -8.61 9.37 0.80
N ALA A 102 -9.83 9.86 1.05
CA ALA A 102 -11.03 9.03 1.12
C ALA A 102 -11.33 8.33 -0.22
N ASN A 103 -11.03 9.00 -1.36
CA ASN A 103 -11.14 8.35 -2.66
C ASN A 103 -10.09 7.25 -2.85
N TYR A 104 -8.87 7.47 -2.38
CA TYR A 104 -7.81 6.48 -2.41
C TYR A 104 -8.13 5.27 -1.53
N GLU A 105 -8.64 5.51 -0.32
CA GLU A 105 -9.08 4.47 0.61
C GLU A 105 -10.11 3.53 -0.02
N ARG A 106 -11.14 4.08 -0.68
CA ARG A 106 -12.13 3.25 -1.39
C ARG A 106 -11.52 2.39 -2.50
N GLN A 107 -10.54 2.91 -3.25
CA GLN A 107 -9.87 2.14 -4.30
C GLN A 107 -9.07 0.97 -3.70
N VAL A 108 -8.33 1.24 -2.63
CA VAL A 108 -7.54 0.23 -1.93
C VAL A 108 -8.44 -0.80 -1.24
N GLU A 109 -9.53 -0.37 -0.60
CA GLU A 109 -10.51 -1.27 0.03
C GLU A 109 -11.14 -2.21 -1.01
N LYS A 110 -11.48 -1.68 -2.19
CA LYS A 110 -11.99 -2.50 -3.30
C LYS A 110 -10.97 -3.56 -3.71
N LEU A 111 -9.72 -3.17 -3.94
CA LEU A 111 -8.62 -4.09 -4.28
C LEU A 111 -8.40 -5.15 -3.19
N ARG A 112 -8.58 -4.80 -1.92
CA ARG A 112 -8.38 -5.73 -0.78
C ARG A 112 -9.56 -6.68 -0.56
N SER A 113 -10.76 -6.25 -0.90
CA SER A 113 -12.03 -6.98 -0.68
C SER A 113 -12.36 -7.91 -1.83
N GLU A 114 -11.95 -7.56 -3.05
CA GLU A 114 -12.08 -8.41 -4.22
C GLU A 114 -11.27 -9.71 -4.06
N ASN A 115 -11.85 -10.80 -4.53
CA ASN A 115 -11.20 -12.10 -4.58
C ASN A 115 -10.80 -12.39 -6.03
N PHE A 116 -9.52 -12.22 -6.32
CA PHE A 116 -8.93 -12.51 -7.63
C PHE A 116 -8.52 -13.97 -7.75
#